data_AF-A0A100WN29-F1
#
_entry.id   AF-A0A100WN29-F1
#
_cell.length_a   1.000
_cell.length_b   1.000
_cell.length_c   1.000
_cell.angle_alpha   90.00
_cell.angle_beta   90.00
_cell.angle_gamma   90.00
#
_symmetry.space_group_name_H-M   'P 1'
#
loop_
_entity.id
_entity.type
_entity.pdbx_description
1 polymer ?
#
loop_
_entity_poly.entity_id
_entity_poly.type
_entity_poly.pdbx_seq_one_letter_code
_entity_poly.pdbx_strand_id
1 'polypeptide(L)'
;MNWTDVVEWDHGIGAMPEADVLYLEAADRSTAVQHAVELYRELLHVREHEWEPTRFAKWISDARGRDLACYCRLTEPCHADPLLEVANASTIDLAFQQHCRGCGQPFSGHGLRAHQSGRFASPGCAAGARY
;
A
#
# COMPACT_ATOMS: atom_id res chain seq x y z
N MET A 1 10.50 6.43 20.35
CA MET A 1 10.49 5.80 19.02
C MET A 1 11.85 6.07 18.42
N ASN A 2 12.72 5.07 18.41
CA ASN A 2 14.11 5.21 17.98
C ASN A 2 14.14 5.04 16.45
N TRP A 3 14.79 5.96 15.73
CA TRP A 3 14.83 5.94 14.27
C TRP A 3 15.50 4.68 13.72
N THR A 4 16.37 4.03 14.49
CA THR A 4 16.99 2.74 14.13
C THR A 4 15.99 1.59 14.00
N ASP A 5 14.84 1.65 14.69
CA ASP A 5 13.81 0.60 14.60
C ASP A 5 12.98 0.72 13.30
N VAL A 6 13.10 1.85 12.58
CA VAL A 6 12.44 2.10 11.28
C VAL A 6 13.27 1.54 10.12
N VAL A 7 14.57 1.26 10.34
CA VAL A 7 15.53 0.86 9.30
C VAL A 7 15.50 -0.66 9.01
N GLU A 8 14.75 -1.46 9.78
CA GLU A 8 14.43 -2.84 9.38
C GLU A 8 13.47 -2.92 8.17
N TRP A 9 13.00 -1.79 7.64
CA TRP A 9 12.36 -1.74 6.31
C TRP A 9 13.34 -2.00 5.16
N ASP A 10 14.65 -1.83 5.36
CA ASP A 10 15.65 -2.13 4.32
C ASP A 10 15.86 -3.64 4.12
N HIS A 11 15.40 -4.48 5.05
CA HIS A 11 15.48 -5.94 4.94
C HIS A 11 14.10 -6.62 4.83
N GLY A 12 13.03 -5.89 5.14
CA GLY A 12 11.65 -6.38 5.08
C GLY A 12 10.73 -5.41 4.34
N ILE A 13 10.03 -5.93 3.32
CA ILE A 13 9.09 -5.20 2.44
C ILE A 13 9.79 -4.27 1.44
N GLY A 14 10.73 -4.84 0.67
CA GLY A 14 11.27 -4.21 -0.52
C GLY A 14 12.58 -3.49 -0.28
N ALA A 15 13.60 -4.25 0.12
CA ALA A 15 14.99 -3.88 -0.12
C ALA A 15 15.08 -3.44 -1.59
N MET A 16 15.09 -2.13 -1.82
CA MET A 16 15.52 -1.62 -3.10
C MET A 16 16.96 -2.12 -3.23
N PRO A 17 17.37 -2.68 -4.39
CA PRO A 17 18.79 -3.00 -4.60
C PRO A 17 19.64 -1.75 -4.32
N GLU A 18 20.96 -1.87 -4.27
CA GLU A 18 21.86 -0.69 -4.31
C GLU A 18 21.53 0.09 -5.59
N ALA A 19 20.54 0.96 -5.49
CA ALA A 19 19.90 1.54 -6.64
C ALA A 19 20.75 2.75 -6.97
N ASP A 20 21.31 2.75 -8.18
CA ASP A 20 21.75 3.98 -8.81
C ASP A 20 20.62 5.00 -8.68
N VAL A 21 20.76 5.94 -7.75
CA VAL A 21 19.72 6.93 -7.46
C VAL A 21 19.62 7.84 -8.67
N LEU A 22 18.54 7.70 -9.42
CA LEU A 22 18.26 8.55 -10.56
C LEU A 22 17.70 9.89 -10.06
N TYR A 23 18.45 10.96 -10.28
CA TYR A 23 17.97 12.32 -10.11
C TYR A 23 17.37 12.81 -11.42
N LEU A 24 16.19 13.41 -11.33
CA LEU A 24 15.51 14.07 -12.46
C LEU A 24 15.37 15.55 -12.15
N GLU A 25 15.77 16.38 -13.09
CA GLU A 25 15.55 17.82 -13.03
C GLU A 25 14.16 18.16 -13.55
N ALA A 26 13.54 19.20 -12.96
CA ALA A 26 12.26 19.72 -13.40
C ALA A 26 12.33 21.25 -13.39
N ALA A 27 11.70 21.88 -14.38
CA ALA A 27 11.72 23.34 -14.53
C ALA A 27 11.01 24.08 -13.38
N ASP A 28 10.05 23.42 -12.74
CA ASP A 28 9.26 23.95 -11.63
C ASP A 28 8.71 22.82 -10.74
N ARG A 29 8.10 23.21 -9.61
CA ARG A 29 7.53 22.27 -8.64
C ARG A 29 6.40 21.41 -9.21
N SER A 30 5.52 21.97 -10.05
CA SER A 30 4.40 21.21 -10.62
C SER A 30 4.92 20.10 -11.52
N THR A 31 5.89 20.42 -12.37
CA THR A 31 6.59 19.45 -13.23
C THR A 31 7.30 18.39 -12.38
N ALA A 32 7.95 18.78 -11.28
CA ALA A 32 8.59 17.84 -10.36
C ALA A 32 7.59 16.86 -9.72
N VAL A 33 6.42 17.35 -9.30
CA VAL A 33 5.35 16.52 -8.74
C VAL A 33 4.82 15.54 -9.78
N GLN A 34 4.61 16.00 -11.02
CA GLN A 34 4.19 15.13 -12.12
C GLN A 34 5.21 14.02 -12.39
N HIS A 35 6.51 14.35 -12.46
CA HIS A 35 7.56 13.34 -12.61
C HIS A 35 7.57 12.35 -11.44
N ALA A 36 7.40 12.81 -10.21
CA ALA A 36 7.38 11.92 -9.05
C ALA A 36 6.20 10.93 -9.10
N VAL A 37 5.02 11.37 -9.53
CA VAL A 37 3.85 10.50 -9.70
C VAL A 37 4.09 9.49 -10.84
N GLU A 38 4.72 9.91 -11.94
CA GLU A 38 5.04 9.01 -13.05
C GLU A 38 6.07 7.94 -12.67
N LEU A 39 7.14 8.32 -11.96
CA LEU A 39 8.11 7.36 -11.43
C LEU A 39 7.45 6.37 -10.46
N TYR A 40 6.46 6.82 -9.69
CA TYR A 40 5.72 5.94 -8.82
C TYR A 40 4.84 4.96 -9.60
N ARG A 41 4.19 5.41 -10.68
CA ARG A 41 3.44 4.54 -11.61
C ARG A 41 4.37 3.46 -12.19
N GLU A 42 5.56 3.85 -12.66
CA GLU A 42 6.57 2.91 -13.16
C GLU A 42 7.03 1.92 -12.08
N LEU A 43 7.28 2.39 -10.86
CA LEU A 43 7.62 1.51 -9.74
C LEU A 43 6.51 0.48 -9.46
N LEU A 44 5.24 0.88 -9.54
CA LEU A 44 4.13 -0.05 -9.37
C LEU A 44 4.13 -1.11 -10.49
N HIS A 45 4.41 -0.71 -11.73
CA HIS A 45 4.48 -1.63 -12.86
C HIS A 45 5.65 -2.61 -12.74
N VAL A 46 6.84 -2.13 -12.37
CA VAL A 46 8.00 -2.98 -12.08
C VAL A 46 7.67 -3.96 -10.96
N ARG A 47 7.01 -3.52 -9.88
CA ARG A 47 6.61 -4.43 -8.79
C ARG A 47 5.57 -5.45 -9.24
N GLU A 48 4.60 -5.05 -10.04
CA GLU A 48 3.59 -5.96 -10.59
C GLU A 48 4.23 -7.05 -11.45
N HIS A 49 5.26 -6.70 -12.22
CA HIS A 49 5.97 -7.62 -13.11
C HIS A 49 6.99 -8.51 -12.38
N GLU A 50 7.82 -7.93 -11.51
CA GLU A 50 8.97 -8.61 -10.89
C GLU A 50 8.61 -9.38 -9.63
N TRP A 51 7.55 -8.98 -8.92
CA TRP A 51 7.13 -9.71 -7.73
C TRP A 51 6.33 -10.95 -8.12
N GLU A 52 6.38 -11.96 -7.26
CA GLU A 52 5.45 -13.09 -7.39
C GLU A 52 4.00 -12.56 -7.40
N PRO A 53 3.13 -13.00 -8.35
CA PRO A 53 1.82 -12.39 -8.55
C PRO A 53 0.93 -12.37 -7.30
N THR A 54 0.93 -13.45 -6.51
CA THR A 54 0.16 -13.54 -5.27
C THR A 54 0.67 -12.56 -4.21
N ARG A 55 1.99 -12.37 -4.10
CA ARG A 55 2.61 -11.39 -3.23
C ARG A 55 2.19 -9.97 -3.60
N PHE A 56 2.25 -9.61 -4.88
CA PHE A 56 1.84 -8.29 -5.35
C PHE A 56 0.36 -8.03 -5.06
N ALA A 57 -0.50 -8.98 -5.43
CA ALA A 57 -1.93 -8.91 -5.16
C ALA A 57 -2.21 -8.71 -3.66
N LYS A 58 -1.57 -9.48 -2.78
CA LYS A 58 -1.72 -9.34 -1.31
C LYS A 58 -1.39 -7.94 -0.84
N TRP A 59 -0.28 -7.39 -1.31
CA TRP A 59 0.17 -6.05 -0.94
C TRP A 59 -0.82 -4.96 -1.37
N ILE A 60 -1.36 -5.05 -2.59
CA ILE A 60 -2.23 -4.01 -3.15
C ILE A 60 -3.71 -4.16 -2.73
N SER A 61 -4.14 -5.36 -2.31
CA SER A 61 -5.55 -5.70 -2.07
C SER A 61 -6.27 -4.79 -1.08
N ASP A 62 -5.57 -4.26 -0.08
CA ASP A 62 -6.16 -3.37 0.93
C ASP A 62 -6.62 -2.04 0.35
N ALA A 63 -6.05 -1.57 -0.76
CA ALA A 63 -6.43 -0.31 -1.39
C ALA A 63 -7.66 -0.44 -2.31
N ARG A 64 -8.01 -1.66 -2.74
CA ARG A 64 -9.08 -1.90 -3.71
C ARG A 64 -10.44 -1.43 -3.18
N GLY A 65 -11.13 -0.61 -3.95
CA GLY A 65 -12.46 -0.08 -3.62
C GLY A 65 -12.49 0.83 -2.38
N ARG A 66 -11.36 1.42 -1.98
CA ARG A 66 -11.27 2.36 -0.84
C ARG A 66 -10.92 3.76 -1.29
N ASP A 67 -11.35 4.74 -0.51
CA ASP A 67 -10.84 6.11 -0.59
C ASP A 67 -9.52 6.20 0.18
N LEU A 68 -8.48 6.74 -0.46
CA LEU A 68 -7.19 6.98 0.17
C LEU A 68 -7.05 8.43 0.63
N ALA A 69 -6.47 8.62 1.81
CA ALA A 69 -6.08 9.94 2.30
C ALA A 69 -4.61 10.21 1.95
N CYS A 70 -4.35 11.35 1.32
CA CYS A 70 -3.00 11.83 0.99
C CYS A 70 -2.80 13.28 1.47
N TYR A 71 -1.55 13.75 1.43
CA TYR A 71 -1.19 15.15 1.70
C TYR A 71 -0.92 15.97 0.43
N CYS A 72 -1.21 15.40 -0.75
CA CYS A 72 -1.08 16.12 -2.02
C CYS A 72 -2.10 17.28 -2.08
N ARG A 73 -1.76 18.33 -2.83
CA ARG A 73 -2.74 19.38 -3.14
C ARG A 73 -3.78 18.83 -4.11
N LEU A 74 -5.05 19.20 -3.92
CA LEU A 74 -6.18 18.70 -4.73
C LEU A 74 -6.09 19.05 -6.22
N THR A 75 -5.32 20.07 -6.58
CA THR A 75 -5.13 20.52 -7.97
C THR A 75 -3.82 20.03 -8.59
N GLU A 76 -3.03 19.24 -7.87
CA GLU A 76 -1.77 18.66 -8.35
C GLU A 76 -1.95 17.14 -8.53
N PRO A 77 -1.13 16.47 -9.37
CA PRO A 77 -1.13 15.02 -9.47
C PRO A 77 -1.00 14.34 -8.10
N CYS A 78 -1.83 13.31 -7.86
CA CYS A 78 -1.85 12.60 -6.58
C CYS A 78 -1.17 11.23 -6.72
N HIS A 79 -0.38 10.82 -5.72
CA HIS A 79 0.17 9.46 -5.67
C HIS A 79 -0.89 8.38 -5.41
N ALA A 80 -2.07 8.77 -4.90
CA ALA A 80 -3.16 7.83 -4.63
C ALA A 80 -3.77 7.31 -5.93
N ASP A 81 -3.76 8.13 -6.99
CA ASP A 81 -4.37 7.81 -8.28
C ASP A 81 -3.76 6.55 -8.91
N PRO A 82 -2.43 6.46 -9.19
CA PRO A 82 -1.84 5.25 -9.76
C PRO A 82 -1.95 4.04 -8.82
N LEU A 83 -1.94 4.24 -7.50
CA LEU A 83 -2.12 3.14 -6.54
C LEU A 83 -3.52 2.54 -6.63
N LEU A 84 -4.55 3.39 -6.71
CA LEU A 84 -5.94 2.95 -6.86
C LEU A 84 -6.21 2.37 -8.25
N GLU A 85 -5.61 2.92 -9.31
CA GLU A 85 -5.68 2.34 -10.66
C GLU A 85 -5.23 0.88 -10.65
N VAL A 86 -4.04 0.60 -10.12
CA VAL A 86 -3.48 -0.76 -10.07
C VAL A 86 -4.26 -1.67 -9.11
N ALA A 87 -4.68 -1.15 -7.94
CA ALA A 87 -5.48 -1.91 -6.99
C ALA A 87 -6.82 -2.37 -7.57
N ASN A 88 -7.47 -1.52 -8.34
CA ASN A 88 -8.76 -1.81 -8.95
C ASN A 88 -8.63 -2.66 -10.22
N ALA A 89 -7.50 -2.59 -10.93
CA ALA A 89 -7.20 -3.42 -12.10
C ALA A 89 -6.78 -4.86 -11.75
N SER A 90 -6.31 -5.12 -10.53
CA SER A 90 -5.88 -6.46 -10.11
C SER A 90 -7.00 -7.51 -10.27
N THR A 91 -6.75 -8.51 -11.11
CA THR A 91 -7.68 -9.61 -11.42
C THR A 91 -7.49 -10.85 -10.55
N ILE A 92 -6.42 -10.88 -9.75
CA ILE A 92 -6.14 -11.96 -8.83
C ILE A 92 -7.13 -11.86 -7.67
N ASP A 93 -8.10 -12.79 -7.65
CA ASP A 93 -8.98 -12.96 -6.51
C ASP A 93 -8.20 -13.63 -5.38
N LEU A 94 -7.90 -12.85 -4.35
CA LEU A 94 -7.18 -13.35 -3.18
C LEU A 94 -8.08 -14.05 -2.18
N ALA A 95 -9.39 -14.13 -2.42
CA ALA A 95 -10.40 -14.96 -1.75
C ALA A 95 -10.04 -15.47 -0.33
N PHE A 96 -9.57 -14.58 0.53
CA PHE A 96 -9.35 -14.79 1.96
C PHE A 96 -9.70 -13.49 2.68
N GLN A 97 -10.81 -12.87 2.28
CA GLN A 97 -11.49 -11.91 3.14
C GLN A 97 -12.11 -12.70 4.29
N GLN A 98 -11.37 -12.74 5.40
CA GLN A 98 -11.94 -13.21 6.65
C GLN A 98 -12.91 -12.14 7.14
N HIS A 99 -14.00 -12.56 7.76
CA HIS A 99 -14.93 -11.63 8.40
C HIS A 99 -14.61 -11.58 9.89
N CYS A 100 -14.48 -10.37 10.43
CA CYS A 100 -14.32 -10.23 11.87
C CYS A 100 -15.56 -10.73 12.58
N ARG A 101 -15.41 -11.71 13.48
CA ARG A 101 -16.53 -12.25 14.28
C ARG A 101 -17.13 -11.24 15.26
N GLY A 102 -16.44 -10.13 15.52
CA GLY A 102 -16.89 -9.07 16.42
C GLY A 102 -17.73 -7.98 15.75
N CYS A 103 -17.32 -7.51 14.56
CA CYS A 103 -17.99 -6.39 13.87
C CYS A 103 -18.50 -6.73 12.46
N GLY A 104 -18.25 -7.95 11.97
CA GLY A 104 -18.68 -8.41 10.65
C GLY A 104 -17.91 -7.81 9.47
N GLN A 105 -16.97 -6.89 9.70
CA GLN A 105 -16.22 -6.27 8.62
C GLN A 105 -15.24 -7.25 7.96
N PRO A 106 -15.14 -7.27 6.63
CA PRO A 106 -14.14 -8.07 5.93
C PRO A 106 -12.75 -7.49 6.20
N PHE A 107 -11.77 -8.37 6.40
CA PHE A 107 -10.36 -8.02 6.55
C PHE A 107 -9.46 -9.01 5.81
N SER A 108 -8.30 -8.55 5.38
CA SER A 108 -7.26 -9.40 4.79
C SER A 108 -6.31 -9.87 5.90
N GLY A 109 -5.91 -11.14 5.88
CA GLY A 109 -4.88 -11.67 6.79
C GLY A 109 -3.46 -11.21 6.42
N HIS A 110 -3.31 -10.45 5.33
CA HIS A 110 -2.04 -10.04 4.73
C HIS A 110 -1.88 -8.52 4.66
N GLY A 111 -2.84 -7.77 5.22
CA GLY A 111 -2.91 -6.31 5.13
C GLY A 111 -2.06 -5.56 6.16
N LEU A 112 -1.73 -4.31 5.84
CA LEU A 112 -0.94 -3.39 6.69
C LEU A 112 -1.67 -2.96 7.98
N ARG A 113 -2.94 -3.35 8.13
CA ARG A 113 -3.71 -3.18 9.37
C ARG A 113 -4.27 -4.53 9.79
N ALA A 114 -3.71 -5.13 10.83
CA ALA A 114 -4.40 -6.18 11.57
C ALA A 114 -5.71 -5.59 12.10
N HIS A 115 -6.84 -6.08 11.60
CA HIS A 115 -8.18 -5.66 12.00
C HIS A 115 -8.40 -5.72 13.53
N GLN A 116 -7.61 -6.58 14.20
CA GLN A 116 -7.66 -6.86 15.63
C GLN A 116 -6.84 -5.89 16.50
N SER A 117 -5.92 -5.09 15.94
CA SER A 117 -4.98 -4.26 16.73
C SER A 117 -4.92 -2.77 16.33
N GLY A 118 -5.89 -2.29 15.53
CA GLY A 118 -5.96 -0.89 15.12
C GLY A 118 -6.87 0.00 15.97
N ARG A 119 -6.72 1.33 15.80
CA ARG A 119 -7.63 2.38 16.33
C ARG A 119 -9.10 2.21 15.93
N PHE A 120 -9.38 1.34 14.97
CA PHE A 120 -10.71 1.05 14.41
C PHE A 120 -11.31 -0.26 14.93
N ALA A 121 -10.61 -1.00 15.80
CA ALA A 121 -11.13 -2.20 16.42
C ALA A 121 -12.22 -1.82 17.43
N SER A 122 -13.42 -2.38 17.26
CA SER A 122 -14.47 -2.31 18.28
C SER A 122 -14.12 -3.22 19.47
N PRO A 123 -14.70 -3.03 20.67
CA PRO A 123 -14.45 -3.91 21.82
C PRO A 123 -14.66 -5.41 21.51
N GLY A 124 -15.57 -5.75 20.60
CA GLY A 124 -15.82 -7.12 20.13
C GLY A 124 -14.78 -7.68 19.14
N CYS A 125 -13.93 -6.84 18.53
CA CYS A 125 -12.94 -7.27 17.53
C CYS A 125 -11.73 -7.99 18.15
N ALA A 126 -11.34 -7.64 19.38
CA ALA A 126 -10.22 -8.27 20.08
C ALA A 126 -10.58 -9.66 20.65
N ALA A 127 -11.84 -9.91 20.97
CA ALA A 127 -12.31 -11.16 21.59
C ALA A 127 -12.53 -12.32 20.60
N GLY A 128 -12.51 -12.06 19.30
CA GLY A 128 -12.74 -13.06 18.25
C GLY A 128 -11.53 -13.93 17.89
N ALA A 129 -10.36 -13.64 18.47
CA ALA A 129 -9.10 -14.35 18.22
C ALA A 129 -8.91 -15.53 19.20
N ARG A 130 -9.76 -16.55 19.12
CA ARG A 130 -9.49 -17.85 19.75
C ARG A 130 -9.63 -18.96 18.71
N TYR A 131 -8.50 -19.34 18.13
CA TYR A 131 -8.13 -20.75 17.95
C TYR A 131 -6.66 -20.88 18.32
#